data_AF-A0A2N6U4S7-F1
#
_entry.id   AF-A0A2N6U4S7-F1
#
_cell.length_a   1.000
_cell.length_b   1.000
_cell.length_c   1.000
_cell.angle_alpha   90.00
_cell.angle_beta   90.00
_cell.angle_gamma   90.00
#
_symmetry.space_group_name_H-M   'P 1'
#
loop_
_entity.id
_entity.type
_entity.pdbx_description
1 polymer ?
#
loop_
_entity_poly.entity_id
_entity_poly.type
_entity_poly.pdbx_seq_one_letter_code
_entity_poly.pdbx_strand_id
1 'polypeptide(L)'
;MTLFGLVRHGQTEYNRQHLFQGSSDIPLNETGIAQAHAALDGQPTVDWDVVVTSPLRRAEQTGRIIAQDHSIPFGGTDPRLAEIDWGAAEGQDVTEMQDRYPGRSFPGREDHQAVADRGVDALESLEERYPDQKVLVVAHGTLIRFILSGVIQRPLPSLPNGALSLVELTDLTWRVSLIAGQPVEHAVTLPSRDHHPRFRLDPSHLTPSTEHGLTGELLRPTDPASEETSR
;
A
#
# COMPACT_ATOMS: atom_id res chain seq x y z
N MET A 1 -17.24 -5.55 -9.21
CA MET A 1 -16.51 -5.75 -7.93
C MET A 1 -15.11 -6.23 -8.24
N THR A 2 -14.07 -5.54 -7.80
CA THR A 2 -12.68 -5.98 -8.05
C THR A 2 -11.96 -6.21 -6.72
N LEU A 3 -11.28 -7.35 -6.60
CA LEU A 3 -10.44 -7.66 -5.45
C LEU A 3 -8.99 -7.33 -5.78
N PHE A 4 -8.35 -6.52 -4.95
CA PHE A 4 -6.95 -6.18 -5.05
C PHE A 4 -6.12 -6.89 -3.99
N GLY A 5 -5.03 -7.52 -4.42
CA GLY A 5 -3.96 -7.96 -3.54
C GLY A 5 -2.78 -7.00 -3.62
N LEU A 6 -2.55 -6.19 -2.60
CA LEU A 6 -1.45 -5.23 -2.55
C LEU A 6 -0.23 -5.89 -1.91
N VAL A 7 0.81 -6.13 -2.72
CA VAL A 7 2.06 -6.76 -2.29
C VAL A 7 3.18 -5.72 -2.27
N ARG A 8 3.88 -5.59 -1.14
CA ARG A 8 5.14 -4.84 -1.11
C ARG A 8 6.24 -5.64 -1.81
N HIS A 9 7.02 -5.01 -2.67
CA HIS A 9 8.19 -5.64 -3.30
C HIS A 9 9.12 -6.36 -2.30
N GLY A 10 9.87 -7.36 -2.79
CA GLY A 10 10.89 -8.08 -2.02
C GLY A 10 12.05 -7.17 -1.57
N GLN A 11 12.85 -7.64 -0.64
CA GLN A 11 13.98 -6.89 -0.09
C GLN A 11 14.98 -6.43 -1.17
N THR A 12 15.50 -5.22 -1.00
CA THR A 12 16.62 -4.68 -1.78
C THR A 12 17.81 -4.40 -0.85
N GLU A 13 18.95 -4.06 -1.45
CA GLU A 13 20.13 -3.70 -0.67
C GLU A 13 19.91 -2.46 0.22
N TYR A 14 19.14 -1.47 -0.25
CA TYR A 14 18.80 -0.31 0.57
C TYR A 14 17.86 -0.66 1.73
N ASN A 15 16.99 -1.67 1.59
CA ASN A 15 16.24 -2.15 2.76
C ASN A 15 17.17 -2.77 3.80
N ARG A 16 18.11 -3.60 3.36
CA ARG A 16 19.08 -4.27 4.23
C ARG A 16 19.97 -3.27 4.98
N GLN A 17 20.31 -2.17 4.32
CA GLN A 17 21.14 -1.09 4.87
C GLN A 17 20.33 0.00 5.59
N HIS A 18 19.01 -0.14 5.70
CA HIS A 18 18.13 0.88 6.31
C HIS A 18 18.24 2.27 5.66
N LEU A 19 18.37 2.31 4.33
CA LEU A 19 18.41 3.55 3.54
C LEU A 19 17.04 3.89 2.95
N PHE A 20 16.75 5.18 2.81
CA PHE A 20 15.60 5.63 2.02
C PHE A 20 15.80 5.26 0.55
N GLN A 21 14.80 4.59 -0.04
CA GLN A 21 14.80 4.21 -1.46
C GLN A 21 14.08 5.22 -2.32
N GLY A 22 12.80 5.45 -2.03
CA GLY A 22 11.96 6.32 -2.84
C GLY A 22 11.94 5.93 -4.31
N SER A 23 12.19 6.91 -5.17
CA SER A 23 12.26 6.78 -6.64
C SER A 23 13.54 6.10 -7.15
N SER A 24 14.59 5.98 -6.33
CA SER A 24 15.83 5.29 -6.68
C SER A 24 15.58 3.84 -7.11
N ASP A 25 16.04 3.48 -8.32
CA ASP A 25 15.69 2.23 -8.99
C ASP A 25 16.65 1.07 -8.65
N ILE A 26 16.62 0.65 -7.37
CA ILE A 26 17.43 -0.44 -6.84
C ILE A 26 16.76 -1.79 -7.11
N PRO A 27 17.45 -2.81 -7.65
CA PRO A 27 16.89 -4.14 -7.88
C PRO A 27 16.73 -4.93 -6.57
N LEU A 28 16.01 -6.06 -6.64
CA LEU A 28 15.96 -7.05 -5.55
C LEU A 28 17.36 -7.61 -5.24
N ASN A 29 17.58 -7.94 -3.97
CA ASN A 29 18.70 -8.78 -3.55
C ASN A 29 18.26 -10.27 -3.48
N GLU A 30 19.18 -11.17 -3.12
CA GLU A 30 18.90 -12.61 -3.02
C GLU A 30 17.74 -12.92 -2.07
N THR A 31 17.69 -12.25 -0.92
CA THR A 31 16.57 -12.37 0.03
C THR A 31 15.26 -11.90 -0.58
N GLY A 32 15.26 -10.80 -1.34
CA GLY A 32 14.08 -10.29 -2.02
C GLY A 32 13.57 -11.20 -3.13
N ILE A 33 14.47 -11.88 -3.84
CA ILE A 33 14.10 -12.92 -4.82
C ILE A 33 13.42 -14.09 -4.12
N ALA A 34 14.01 -14.60 -3.02
CA ALA A 34 13.39 -15.66 -2.23
C ALA A 34 12.02 -15.26 -1.66
N GLN A 35 11.88 -14.01 -1.20
CA GLN A 35 10.59 -13.47 -0.75
C GLN A 35 9.56 -13.39 -1.88
N ALA A 36 9.98 -13.07 -3.11
CA ALA A 36 9.06 -13.03 -4.25
C ALA A 36 8.51 -14.43 -4.60
N HIS A 37 9.36 -15.46 -4.55
CA HIS A 37 8.94 -16.85 -4.73
C HIS A 37 7.95 -17.33 -3.66
N ALA A 38 8.08 -16.82 -2.42
CA ALA A 38 7.23 -17.19 -1.29
C ALA A 38 6.08 -16.20 -1.03
N ALA A 39 5.84 -15.20 -1.89
CA ALA A 39 4.98 -14.05 -1.57
C ALA A 39 3.52 -14.43 -1.28
N LEU A 40 3.03 -15.52 -1.88
CA LEU A 40 1.67 -16.02 -1.69
C LEU A 40 1.60 -17.25 -0.77
N ASP A 41 2.73 -17.71 -0.25
CA ASP A 41 2.77 -18.87 0.65
C ASP A 41 2.09 -18.54 1.97
N GLY A 42 1.21 -19.44 2.41
CA GLY A 42 0.46 -19.28 3.66
C GLY A 42 -0.58 -18.14 3.64
N GLN A 43 -0.77 -17.46 2.51
CA GLN A 43 -1.83 -16.48 2.32
C GLN A 43 -3.16 -17.19 1.98
N PRO A 44 -4.32 -16.53 2.15
CA PRO A 44 -5.59 -17.05 1.66
C PRO A 44 -5.49 -17.42 0.18
N THR A 45 -5.98 -18.60 -0.19
CA THR A 45 -5.99 -19.04 -1.59
C THR A 45 -6.91 -18.15 -2.40
N VAL A 46 -6.33 -17.38 -3.32
CA VAL A 46 -7.04 -16.51 -4.26
C VAL A 46 -6.55 -16.85 -5.66
N ASP A 47 -7.48 -17.23 -6.55
CA ASP A 47 -7.18 -17.35 -7.97
C ASP A 47 -7.08 -15.94 -8.58
N TRP A 48 -5.85 -15.43 -8.69
CA TRP A 48 -5.54 -14.12 -9.25
C TRP A 48 -5.62 -14.15 -10.79
N ASP A 49 -6.27 -13.15 -11.37
CA ASP A 49 -6.50 -13.07 -12.82
C ASP A 49 -5.37 -12.35 -13.55
N VAL A 50 -4.71 -11.39 -12.88
CA VAL A 50 -3.64 -10.58 -13.48
C VAL A 50 -2.71 -9.98 -12.44
N VAL A 51 -1.42 -9.87 -12.77
CA VAL A 51 -0.43 -9.10 -12.00
C VAL A 51 -0.16 -7.75 -12.67
N VAL A 52 -0.25 -6.65 -11.91
CA VAL A 52 0.16 -5.31 -12.33
C VAL A 52 1.19 -4.77 -11.35
N THR A 53 2.20 -4.05 -11.82
CA THR A 53 3.27 -3.58 -10.92
C THR A 53 3.56 -2.09 -11.07
N SER A 54 4.23 -1.52 -10.08
CA SER A 54 5.06 -0.34 -10.28
C SER A 54 6.10 -0.57 -11.40
N PRO A 55 6.55 0.47 -12.12
CA PRO A 55 7.63 0.37 -13.09
C PRO A 55 9.03 0.24 -12.47
N LEU A 56 9.22 0.58 -11.18
CA LEU A 56 10.51 0.41 -10.51
C LEU A 56 10.90 -1.07 -10.44
N ARG A 57 12.16 -1.37 -10.76
CA ARG A 57 12.70 -2.72 -11.01
C ARG A 57 12.39 -3.70 -9.90
N ARG A 58 12.55 -3.31 -8.62
CA ARG A 58 12.24 -4.17 -7.47
C ARG A 58 10.79 -4.67 -7.47
N ALA A 59 9.84 -3.82 -7.82
CA ALA A 59 8.42 -4.20 -7.85
C ALA A 59 8.10 -5.03 -9.10
N GLU A 60 8.62 -4.64 -10.26
CA GLU A 60 8.45 -5.41 -11.50
C GLU A 60 9.08 -6.80 -11.38
N GLN A 61 10.29 -6.92 -10.84
CA GLN A 61 10.96 -8.21 -10.60
C GLN A 61 10.13 -9.09 -9.67
N THR A 62 9.64 -8.56 -8.55
CA THR A 62 8.77 -9.31 -7.63
C THR A 62 7.49 -9.77 -8.36
N GLY A 63 6.80 -8.89 -9.08
CA GLY A 63 5.57 -9.26 -9.77
C GLY A 63 5.78 -10.25 -10.91
N ARG A 64 6.90 -10.17 -11.64
CA ARG A 64 7.24 -11.15 -12.69
C ARG A 64 7.51 -12.54 -12.12
N ILE A 65 8.20 -12.62 -10.99
CA ILE A 65 8.45 -13.90 -10.29
C ILE A 65 7.12 -14.52 -9.87
N ILE A 66 6.26 -13.74 -9.19
CA ILE A 66 4.94 -14.23 -8.74
C ILE A 66 4.08 -14.67 -9.94
N ALA A 67 4.05 -13.86 -11.00
CA ALA A 67 3.30 -14.19 -12.22
C ALA A 67 3.77 -15.51 -12.83
N GLN A 68 5.08 -15.74 -12.88
CA GLN A 68 5.66 -16.98 -13.42
C GLN A 68 5.35 -18.20 -12.55
N ASP A 69 5.57 -18.11 -11.24
CA ASP A 69 5.42 -19.24 -10.31
C ASP A 69 3.97 -19.72 -10.22
N HIS A 70 3.02 -18.79 -10.31
CA HIS A 70 1.58 -19.08 -10.20
C HIS A 70 0.85 -19.09 -11.54
N SER A 71 1.56 -18.98 -12.67
CA SER A 71 0.96 -18.94 -14.02
C SER A 71 -0.11 -17.84 -14.19
N ILE A 72 0.09 -16.69 -13.55
CA ILE A 72 -0.80 -15.53 -13.65
C ILE A 72 -0.34 -14.64 -14.80
N PRO A 73 -1.24 -14.15 -15.68
CA PRO A 73 -0.89 -13.17 -16.70
C PRO A 73 -0.22 -11.91 -16.14
N PHE A 74 0.85 -11.45 -16.79
CA PHE A 74 1.50 -10.18 -16.45
C PHE A 74 0.84 -9.03 -17.24
N GLY A 75 0.05 -8.21 -16.57
CA GLY A 75 -0.76 -7.12 -17.13
C GLY A 75 0.01 -5.82 -17.43
N GLY A 76 1.30 -5.76 -17.10
CA GLY A 76 2.18 -4.62 -17.34
C GLY A 76 2.43 -3.77 -16.09
N THR A 77 2.91 -2.55 -16.33
CA THR A 77 3.26 -1.60 -15.27
C THR A 77 2.34 -0.37 -15.29
N ASP A 78 2.12 0.24 -14.12
CA ASP A 78 1.42 1.52 -13.98
C ASP A 78 2.33 2.53 -13.23
N PRO A 79 2.72 3.65 -13.86
CA PRO A 79 3.57 4.66 -13.24
C PRO A 79 3.01 5.25 -11.93
N ARG A 80 1.69 5.28 -11.75
CA ARG A 80 1.05 5.80 -10.54
C ARG A 80 1.28 4.91 -9.31
N LEU A 81 1.72 3.67 -9.53
CA LEU A 81 2.11 2.73 -8.48
C LEU A 81 3.55 2.91 -7.99
N ALA A 82 4.34 3.83 -8.55
CA ALA A 82 5.71 4.10 -8.11
C ALA A 82 5.78 4.50 -6.63
N GLU A 83 6.93 4.30 -5.97
CA GLU A 83 7.10 4.78 -4.60
C GLU A 83 7.10 6.31 -4.58
N ILE A 84 6.89 6.89 -3.39
CA ILE A 84 7.13 8.32 -3.15
C ILE A 84 8.58 8.71 -3.51
N ASP A 85 8.77 9.86 -4.15
CA ASP A 85 10.10 10.48 -4.27
C ASP A 85 10.49 11.11 -2.93
N TRP A 86 11.55 10.60 -2.29
CA TRP A 86 12.03 11.12 -1.01
C TRP A 86 13.04 12.27 -1.17
N GLY A 87 13.34 12.67 -2.39
CA GLY A 87 14.26 13.76 -2.72
C GLY A 87 15.63 13.55 -2.11
N ALA A 88 16.12 14.56 -1.39
CA ALA A 88 17.45 14.54 -0.79
C ALA A 88 17.70 13.42 0.25
N ALA A 89 16.66 12.70 0.69
CA ALA A 89 16.83 11.57 1.61
C ALA A 89 17.22 10.27 0.92
N GLU A 90 17.01 10.12 -0.39
CA GLU A 90 17.30 8.85 -1.06
C GLU A 90 18.79 8.47 -0.96
N GLY A 91 19.05 7.19 -0.66
CA GLY A 91 20.38 6.65 -0.40
C GLY A 91 20.99 7.05 0.94
N GLN A 92 20.28 7.82 1.78
CA GLN A 92 20.73 8.18 3.13
C GLN A 92 20.10 7.26 4.17
N ASP A 93 20.78 7.11 5.32
CA ASP A 93 20.27 6.36 6.46
C ASP A 93 18.95 6.95 6.98
N VAL A 94 17.99 6.06 7.27
CA VAL A 94 16.64 6.46 7.67
C VAL A 94 16.66 7.19 9.01
N THR A 95 17.43 6.71 9.99
CA THR A 95 17.50 7.31 11.32
C THR A 95 18.21 8.67 11.25
N GLU A 96 19.36 8.75 10.59
CA GLU A 96 20.10 10.01 10.45
C GLU A 96 19.26 11.10 9.76
N MET A 97 18.52 10.74 8.71
CA MET A 97 17.65 11.68 8.01
C MET A 97 16.46 12.10 8.85
N GLN A 98 15.87 11.19 9.62
CA GLN A 98 14.77 11.51 10.54
C GLN A 98 15.20 12.48 11.64
N ASP A 99 16.40 12.29 12.20
CA ASP A 99 16.97 13.18 13.21
C ASP A 99 17.30 14.56 12.62
N ARG A 100 17.85 14.59 11.40
CA ARG A 100 18.21 15.84 10.71
C ARG A 100 17.00 16.62 10.20
N TYR A 101 15.96 15.93 9.75
CA TYR A 101 14.73 16.52 9.20
C TYR A 101 13.49 15.93 9.87
N PRO A 102 13.15 16.40 11.09
CA PRO A 102 11.96 15.97 11.80
C PRO A 102 10.69 16.09 10.95
N GLY A 103 9.78 15.14 11.11
CA GLY A 103 8.55 15.07 10.31
C GLY A 103 8.77 14.72 8.82
N ARG A 104 9.95 14.21 8.45
CA ARG A 104 10.33 13.89 7.06
C ARG A 104 10.21 15.10 6.14
N SER A 105 10.62 16.27 6.64
CA SER A 105 10.68 17.54 5.91
C SER A 105 11.86 17.60 4.93
N PHE A 106 12.05 16.54 4.14
CA PHE A 106 13.19 16.40 3.24
C PHE A 106 13.05 17.33 2.02
N PRO A 107 14.13 18.03 1.64
CA PRO A 107 14.15 18.82 0.42
C PRO A 107 13.83 17.98 -0.83
N GLY A 108 12.94 18.48 -1.68
CA GLY A 108 12.58 17.82 -2.95
C GLY A 108 11.63 16.63 -2.82
N ARG A 109 11.15 16.31 -1.61
CA ARG A 109 10.18 15.22 -1.38
C ARG A 109 8.85 15.49 -2.10
N GLU A 110 8.27 14.47 -2.70
CA GLU A 110 6.91 14.48 -3.24
C GLU A 110 5.86 14.66 -2.13
N ASP A 111 4.76 15.36 -2.43
CA ASP A 111 3.68 15.52 -1.48
C ASP A 111 2.99 14.17 -1.19
N HIS A 112 2.83 13.86 0.09
CA HIS A 112 2.23 12.63 0.55
C HIS A 112 0.75 12.46 0.20
N GLN A 113 -0.04 13.55 0.18
CA GLN A 113 -1.44 13.48 -0.21
C GLN A 113 -1.52 13.18 -1.72
N ALA A 114 -0.69 13.83 -2.53
CA ALA A 114 -0.58 13.55 -3.96
C ALA A 114 -0.17 12.09 -4.24
N VAL A 115 0.77 11.52 -3.47
CA VAL A 115 1.16 10.09 -3.57
C VAL A 115 -0.02 9.16 -3.28
N ALA A 116 -0.77 9.44 -2.21
CA ALA A 116 -1.94 8.65 -1.85
C ALA A 116 -3.02 8.73 -2.94
N ASP A 117 -3.28 9.94 -3.42
CA ASP A 117 -4.26 10.22 -4.46
C ASP A 117 -3.94 9.48 -5.76
N ARG A 118 -2.69 9.55 -6.26
CA ARG A 118 -2.31 8.79 -7.46
C ARG A 118 -2.39 7.27 -7.27
N GLY A 119 -2.09 6.79 -6.07
CA GLY A 119 -2.23 5.37 -5.72
C GLY A 119 -3.68 4.89 -5.74
N VAL A 120 -4.60 5.70 -5.20
CA VAL A 120 -6.04 5.43 -5.25
C VAL A 120 -6.56 5.48 -6.68
N ASP A 121 -6.18 6.50 -7.46
CA ASP A 121 -6.55 6.60 -8.88
C ASP A 121 -6.08 5.38 -9.69
N ALA A 122 -4.90 4.84 -9.37
CA ALA A 122 -4.39 3.64 -10.01
C ALA A 122 -5.32 2.45 -9.77
N LEU A 123 -5.78 2.25 -8.53
CA LEU A 123 -6.69 1.16 -8.19
C LEU A 123 -8.08 1.36 -8.82
N GLU A 124 -8.63 2.58 -8.81
CA GLU A 124 -9.91 2.88 -9.48
C GLU A 124 -9.83 2.62 -10.99
N SER A 125 -8.75 3.06 -11.66
CA SER A 125 -8.55 2.77 -13.09
C SER A 125 -8.32 1.27 -13.37
N LEU A 126 -7.69 0.54 -12.45
CA LEU A 126 -7.50 -0.90 -12.59
C LEU A 126 -8.82 -1.66 -12.40
N GLU A 127 -9.71 -1.18 -11.54
CA GLU A 127 -11.07 -1.72 -11.38
C GLU A 127 -11.87 -1.55 -12.68
N GLU A 128 -11.81 -0.37 -13.31
CA GLU A 128 -12.43 -0.13 -14.62
C GLU A 128 -11.85 -1.00 -15.74
N ARG A 129 -10.52 -1.23 -15.70
CA ARG A 129 -9.81 -2.04 -16.71
C ARG A 129 -10.03 -3.54 -16.54
N TYR A 130 -10.20 -3.99 -15.30
CA TYR A 130 -10.36 -5.40 -14.93
C TYR A 130 -11.62 -5.57 -14.06
N PRO A 131 -12.82 -5.34 -14.64
CA PRO A 131 -14.06 -5.48 -13.91
C PRO A 131 -14.27 -6.95 -13.52
N ASP A 132 -14.74 -7.17 -12.30
CA ASP A 132 -15.07 -8.50 -11.75
C ASP A 132 -13.89 -9.48 -11.66
N GLN A 133 -12.67 -8.94 -11.67
CA GLN A 133 -11.43 -9.71 -11.58
C GLN A 133 -10.69 -9.49 -10.25
N LYS A 134 -9.73 -10.36 -9.98
CA LYS A 134 -8.82 -10.32 -8.84
C LYS A 134 -7.44 -9.90 -9.34
N VAL A 135 -7.05 -8.68 -9.02
CA VAL A 135 -5.83 -8.03 -9.51
C VAL A 135 -4.77 -8.05 -8.41
N LEU A 136 -3.63 -8.71 -8.67
CA LEU A 136 -2.48 -8.66 -7.78
C LEU A 136 -1.60 -7.46 -8.14
N VAL A 137 -1.47 -6.50 -7.24
CA VAL A 137 -0.71 -5.27 -7.43
C VAL A 137 0.59 -5.34 -6.63
N VAL A 138 1.74 -5.29 -7.32
CA VAL A 138 3.06 -5.24 -6.66
C VAL A 138 3.61 -3.82 -6.68
N ALA A 139 3.78 -3.24 -5.49
CA ALA A 139 4.19 -1.85 -5.32
C ALA A 139 5.14 -1.71 -4.10
N HIS A 140 4.97 -0.63 -3.33
CA HIS A 140 5.96 -0.19 -2.34
C HIS A 140 5.35 0.07 -0.97
N GLY A 141 6.21 -0.01 0.05
CA GLY A 141 5.78 0.06 1.44
C GLY A 141 5.10 1.38 1.78
N THR A 142 5.62 2.52 1.32
CA THR A 142 5.03 3.82 1.67
C THR A 142 3.73 4.05 0.90
N LEU A 143 3.73 3.83 -0.42
CA LEU A 143 2.52 3.96 -1.23
C LEU A 143 1.36 3.11 -0.69
N ILE A 144 1.58 1.81 -0.48
CA ILE A 144 0.52 0.90 0.02
C ILE A 144 0.03 1.37 1.39
N ARG A 145 0.96 1.77 2.27
CA ARG A 145 0.61 2.28 3.60
C ARG A 145 -0.21 3.57 3.54
N PHE A 146 0.10 4.48 2.63
CA PHE A 146 -0.69 5.70 2.41
C PHE A 146 -2.09 5.39 1.92
N ILE A 147 -2.25 4.52 0.92
CA ILE A 147 -3.57 4.09 0.45
C ILE A 147 -4.36 3.48 1.62
N LEU A 148 -3.80 2.49 2.30
CA LEU A 148 -4.49 1.77 3.37
C LEU A 148 -4.79 2.68 4.56
N SER A 149 -3.84 3.49 5.03
CA SER A 149 -4.06 4.47 6.12
C SER A 149 -5.13 5.50 5.78
N GLY A 150 -5.23 5.90 4.51
CA GLY A 150 -6.32 6.73 4.03
C GLY A 150 -7.67 6.02 4.13
N VAL A 151 -7.76 4.77 3.64
CA VAL A 151 -9.01 4.00 3.68
C VAL A 151 -9.46 3.76 5.13
N ILE A 152 -8.55 3.33 6.01
CA ILE A 152 -8.88 2.96 7.40
C ILE A 152 -8.81 4.13 8.40
N GLN A 153 -8.45 5.33 7.94
CA GLN A 153 -8.35 6.56 8.73
C GLN A 153 -7.49 6.45 10.00
N ARG A 154 -6.37 5.71 9.92
CA ARG A 154 -5.37 5.62 11.01
C ARG A 154 -3.95 5.32 10.49
N PRO A 155 -2.90 5.72 11.23
CA PRO A 155 -1.53 5.39 10.85
C PRO A 155 -1.28 3.88 10.96
N LEU A 156 -0.51 3.37 10.01
CA LEU A 156 -0.08 1.97 9.94
C LEU A 156 1.43 1.84 10.21
N PRO A 157 1.89 0.69 10.73
CA PRO A 157 3.30 0.40 10.88
C PRO A 157 3.95 0.16 9.51
N SER A 158 5.26 -0.08 9.50
CA SER A 158 5.96 -0.43 8.27
C SER A 158 5.49 -1.80 7.79
N LEU A 159 5.09 -1.89 6.52
CA LEU A 159 4.69 -3.15 5.91
C LEU A 159 5.93 -4.00 5.62
N PRO A 160 6.02 -5.28 6.01
CA PRO A 160 7.16 -6.13 5.67
C PRO A 160 7.31 -6.32 4.15
N ASN A 161 8.53 -6.56 3.67
CA ASN A 161 8.75 -6.94 2.26
C ASN A 161 8.03 -8.25 1.94
N GLY A 162 7.41 -8.34 0.76
CA GLY A 162 6.61 -9.50 0.34
C GLY A 162 5.24 -9.63 1.00
N ALA A 163 4.88 -8.75 1.94
CA ALA A 163 3.62 -8.85 2.65
C ALA A 163 2.41 -8.48 1.75
N LEU A 164 1.34 -9.27 1.87
CA LEU A 164 0.07 -9.11 1.17
C LEU A 164 -0.95 -8.34 2.03
N SER A 165 -1.69 -7.44 1.40
CA SER A 165 -2.90 -6.82 1.93
C SER A 165 -4.05 -6.99 0.94
N LEU A 166 -5.28 -7.12 1.42
CA LEU A 166 -6.46 -7.36 0.59
C LEU A 166 -7.43 -6.18 0.69
N VAL A 167 -7.81 -5.66 -0.48
CA VAL A 167 -8.74 -4.54 -0.62
C VAL A 167 -9.77 -4.90 -1.68
N GLU A 168 -11.04 -4.86 -1.34
CA GLU A 168 -12.15 -5.03 -2.28
C GLU A 168 -12.75 -3.67 -2.60
N LEU A 169 -12.95 -3.41 -3.89
CA LEU A 169 -13.65 -2.23 -4.40
C LEU A 169 -14.95 -2.66 -5.09
N THR A 170 -16.08 -2.20 -4.54
CA THR A 170 -17.42 -2.41 -5.10
C THR A 170 -18.11 -1.06 -5.20
N ASP A 171 -18.30 -0.57 -6.42
CA ASP A 171 -18.81 0.78 -6.69
C ASP A 171 -18.00 1.83 -5.92
N LEU A 172 -18.61 2.54 -4.96
CA LEU A 172 -17.93 3.53 -4.12
C LEU A 172 -17.40 2.98 -2.79
N THR A 173 -17.56 1.68 -2.55
CA THR A 173 -17.22 1.04 -1.28
C THR A 173 -15.87 0.36 -1.34
N TRP A 174 -14.99 0.79 -0.44
CA TRP A 174 -13.68 0.21 -0.20
C TRP A 174 -13.75 -0.65 1.07
N ARG A 175 -13.37 -1.92 0.96
CA ARG A 175 -13.30 -2.85 2.08
C ARG A 175 -11.90 -3.40 2.22
N VAL A 176 -11.31 -3.32 3.41
CA VAL A 176 -9.99 -3.87 3.72
C VAL A 176 -10.18 -5.07 4.66
N SER A 177 -9.77 -6.25 4.20
CA SER A 177 -9.92 -7.51 4.94
C SER A 177 -8.60 -8.07 5.47
N LEU A 178 -7.47 -7.61 4.93
CA LEU A 178 -6.13 -8.06 5.32
C LEU A 178 -5.13 -6.91 5.18
N ILE A 179 -4.27 -6.72 6.17
CA ILE A 179 -3.13 -5.79 6.10
C ILE A 179 -1.87 -6.54 6.52
N ALA A 180 -0.91 -6.67 5.60
CA ALA A 180 0.35 -7.39 5.83
C ALA A 180 0.16 -8.79 6.47
N GLY A 181 -0.79 -9.57 5.96
CA GLY A 181 -1.12 -10.90 6.49
C GLY A 181 -1.94 -10.91 7.79
N GLN A 182 -2.28 -9.76 8.36
CA GLN A 182 -3.13 -9.67 9.55
C GLN A 182 -4.59 -9.36 9.17
N PRO A 183 -5.57 -10.15 9.65
CA PRO A 183 -6.98 -9.87 9.40
C PRO A 183 -7.40 -8.50 9.95
N VAL A 184 -8.19 -7.77 9.17
CA VAL A 184 -8.81 -6.51 9.56
C VAL A 184 -10.24 -6.52 9.06
N GLU A 185 -11.15 -5.81 9.74
CA GLU A 185 -12.50 -5.58 9.23
C GLU A 185 -12.74 -4.08 9.17
N HIS A 186 -12.63 -3.51 7.97
CA HIS A 186 -12.92 -2.10 7.74
C HIS A 186 -13.61 -1.93 6.38
N ALA A 187 -14.65 -1.10 6.34
CA ALA A 187 -15.30 -0.70 5.11
C ALA A 187 -15.71 0.76 5.17
N VAL A 188 -15.55 1.46 4.05
CA VAL A 188 -15.93 2.87 3.89
C VAL A 188 -16.51 3.07 2.50
N THR A 189 -17.63 3.79 2.43
CA THR A 189 -18.27 4.16 1.16
C THR A 189 -18.04 5.64 0.91
N LEU A 190 -17.42 5.95 -0.23
CA LEU A 190 -17.21 7.32 -0.67
C LEU A 190 -18.52 7.92 -1.21
N PRO A 191 -18.74 9.24 -1.09
CA PRO A 191 -19.89 9.89 -1.69
C PRO A 191 -19.76 10.02 -3.22
N SER A 192 -18.54 10.09 -3.74
CA SER A 192 -18.23 10.21 -5.18
C SER A 192 -16.72 9.98 -5.41
N ARG A 193 -16.33 9.63 -6.66
CA ARG A 193 -14.94 9.58 -7.14
C ARG A 193 -14.49 10.89 -7.85
N ASP A 194 -15.34 11.90 -7.94
CA ASP A 194 -15.14 13.08 -8.81
C ASP A 194 -14.07 14.06 -8.32
N HIS A 195 -13.65 13.97 -7.05
CA HIS A 195 -12.78 14.97 -6.43
C HIS A 195 -11.68 14.33 -5.59
N HIS A 196 -10.52 14.99 -5.53
CA HIS A 196 -9.47 14.68 -4.56
C HIS A 196 -9.58 15.53 -3.29
N PRO A 197 -9.10 15.02 -2.16
CA PRO A 197 -8.64 13.64 -1.98
C PRO A 197 -9.81 12.67 -1.77
N ARG A 198 -9.68 11.40 -2.24
CA ARG A 198 -10.65 10.33 -1.91
C ARG A 198 -10.59 10.04 -0.41
N PHE A 199 -9.36 9.95 0.11
CA PHE A 199 -9.06 9.80 1.52
C PHE A 199 -8.02 10.82 1.93
N ARG A 200 -8.31 11.60 2.98
CA ARG A 200 -7.35 12.55 3.52
C ARG A 200 -6.31 11.81 4.36
N LEU A 201 -5.03 12.11 4.13
CA LEU A 201 -3.94 11.72 5.02
C LEU A 201 -3.65 12.82 6.02
N ASP A 202 -3.51 12.42 7.28
CA ASP A 202 -2.97 13.27 8.33
C ASP A 202 -1.42 13.26 8.27
N PRO A 203 -0.72 14.34 8.64
CA PRO A 203 0.74 14.35 8.73
C PRO A 203 1.32 13.22 9.59
N SER A 204 0.60 12.72 10.59
CA SER A 204 1.00 11.54 11.38
C SER A 204 1.14 10.27 10.54
N HIS A 205 0.50 10.18 9.38
CA HIS A 205 0.63 9.06 8.46
C HIS A 205 1.98 9.07 7.71
N LEU A 206 2.74 10.17 7.70
CA LEU A 206 4.04 10.25 7.01
C LEU A 206 5.06 9.26 7.54
N THR A 207 5.06 9.05 8.86
CA THR A 207 5.97 8.14 9.54
C THR A 207 5.21 6.84 9.88
N PRO A 208 5.83 5.66 9.71
CA PRO A 208 5.24 4.41 10.20
C PRO A 208 4.91 4.50 11.69
N SER A 209 3.74 4.00 12.11
CA SER A 209 3.41 3.96 13.53
C SER A 209 4.31 2.96 14.28
N THR A 210 4.54 3.24 15.56
CA THR A 210 5.31 2.39 16.48
C THR A 210 4.43 1.32 17.15
N GLU A 211 3.11 1.48 17.11
CA GLU A 211 2.16 0.56 17.73
C GLU A 211 2.10 -0.77 16.97
N HIS A 212 2.61 -1.82 17.59
CA HIS A 212 2.44 -3.20 17.15
C HIS A 212 1.05 -3.67 17.60
N GLY A 213 0.02 -3.39 16.80
CA GLY A 213 -1.35 -3.80 17.16
C GLY A 213 -2.37 -3.54 16.06
N LEU A 214 -2.52 -4.49 15.12
CA LEU A 214 -3.77 -4.65 14.37
C LEU A 214 -4.80 -5.47 15.17
N THR A 215 -4.57 -5.69 16.47
CA THR A 215 -5.43 -6.45 17.36
C THR A 215 -6.58 -5.59 17.89
N GLY A 216 -7.73 -5.68 17.22
CA GLY A 216 -9.01 -6.04 17.84
C GLY A 216 -9.74 -5.16 18.87
N GLU A 217 -9.24 -4.00 19.32
CA GLU A 217 -9.90 -3.30 20.45
C GLU A 217 -10.58 -1.94 20.17
N LEU A 218 -10.63 -1.46 18.93
CA LEU A 218 -11.31 -0.18 18.60
C LEU A 218 -12.33 -0.29 17.45
N LEU A 219 -12.96 -1.45 17.29
CA LEU A 219 -14.15 -1.61 16.44
C LEU A 219 -15.42 -1.47 17.31
N ARG A 220 -15.75 -0.24 17.71
CA ARG A 220 -17.13 0.14 17.96
C ARG A 220 -17.46 1.29 17.03
N PRO A 221 -18.45 1.15 16.13
CA PRO A 221 -18.94 2.29 15.38
C PRO A 221 -19.50 3.32 16.38
N THR A 222 -19.05 4.56 16.28
CA THR A 222 -19.70 5.69 16.93
C THR A 222 -21.05 5.88 16.24
N ASP A 223 -22.11 5.41 16.89
CA ASP A 223 -23.48 5.58 16.45
C ASP A 223 -23.91 7.05 16.67
N PRO A 224 -24.29 7.82 15.64
CA PRO A 224 -24.74 9.19 15.80
C PRO A 224 -26.26 9.21 15.99
N ALA A 225 -26.75 8.80 17.17
CA ALA A 225 -28.15 9.04 17.55
C ALA A 225 -28.37 8.92 19.07
N SER A 226 -28.25 10.03 19.77
CA SER A 226 -29.09 10.31 20.95
C SER A 226 -29.20 11.82 21.14
N GLU A 227 -29.98 12.44 20.24
CA GLU A 227 -30.61 13.71 20.57
C GLU A 227 -31.65 13.47 21.67
N GLU A 228 -31.60 14.39 22.63
CA GLU A 228 -32.47 14.52 23.78
C GLU A 228 -33.95 14.51 23.39
N THR A 229 -34.74 13.70 24.10
CA THR A 229 -36.12 14.07 24.40
C THR A 229 -36.31 14.09 25.90
N SER A 230 -36.22 15.30 26.45
CA SER A 230 -36.66 15.66 27.79
C SER A 230 -38.19 15.64 27.88
N ARG A 231 -38.74 14.88 28.83
CA ARG A 231 -40.00 15.15 29.55
C ARG A 231 -39.92 14.60 30.95
#